data_AF-A0A5S5C104-F1
#
_entry.id   AF-A0A5S5C104-F1
#
_cell.length_a   1.000
_cell.length_b   1.000
_cell.length_c   1.000
_cell.angle_alpha   90.00
_cell.angle_beta   90.00
_cell.angle_gamma   90.00
#
_symmetry.space_group_name_H-M   'P 1'
#
loop_
_entity.id
_entity.type
_entity.pdbx_description
1 polymer ?
#
loop_
_entity_poly.entity_id
_entity_poly.type
_entity_poly.pdbx_seq_one_letter_code
_entity_poly.pdbx_strand_id
1 'polypeptide(L)'
;MTLRKYLLVLVTALFFFQGSFAQEEQENMSAEEALKQANIENQFSTVIKKSGRYQEYKVVKRVWMDQLKVNTLDTLKSLENSLATSNQRIMDQEAKINELQQTLSTTNQNLASITEEKDNMSFLGIAMTKASYKTMMWAFVAIILVLLGFFIFKYKNSNAVTLEAKKNLAETETEFEDHRRRALEREQKVMRKLQDEINKQRKTGAK
;
A
#
# COMPACT_ATOMS: atom_id res chain seq x y z
N MET A 1 32.69 24.22 33.50
CA MET A 1 32.97 23.97 32.06
C MET A 1 34.45 24.16 31.69
N THR A 2 35.23 24.91 32.48
CA THR A 2 36.66 25.18 32.24
C THR A 2 37.58 23.98 32.55
N LEU A 3 37.32 23.23 33.62
CA LEU A 3 38.15 22.09 34.04
C LEU A 3 38.23 20.95 33.01
N ARG A 4 37.11 20.65 32.33
CA ARG A 4 37.07 19.64 31.23
C ARG A 4 37.89 20.08 30.00
N LYS A 5 38.02 21.39 29.76
CA LYS A 5 38.81 21.93 28.64
C LYS A 5 40.30 21.73 28.88
N TYR A 6 40.78 21.98 30.10
CA TYR A 6 42.18 21.72 30.46
C TYR A 6 42.53 20.23 30.45
N LEU A 7 41.60 19.36 30.85
CA LEU A 7 41.79 17.90 30.78
C LEU A 7 41.92 17.41 29.33
N LEU A 8 41.11 17.94 28.41
CA LEU A 8 41.23 17.64 26.98
C LEU A 8 42.56 18.10 26.40
N VAL A 9 43.03 19.31 26.76
CA VAL A 9 44.33 19.85 26.32
C VAL A 9 45.49 18.97 26.80
N LEU A 10 45.42 18.48 28.05
CA LEU A 10 46.45 17.63 28.63
C LEU A 10 46.50 16.24 27.96
N VAL A 11 45.35 15.66 27.62
CA VAL A 11 45.27 14.40 26.87
C VAL A 11 45.84 14.57 25.45
N THR A 12 45.52 15.68 24.77
CA THR A 12 46.11 15.95 23.45
C THR A 12 47.62 16.16 23.51
N ALA A 13 48.15 16.78 24.57
CA ALA A 13 49.59 16.98 24.75
C ALA A 13 50.33 15.65 24.98
N LEU A 14 49.72 14.69 25.69
CA LEU A 14 50.27 13.34 25.89
C LEU A 14 50.37 12.53 24.59
N PHE A 15 49.43 12.71 23.65
CA PHE A 15 49.49 12.08 22.33
C PHE A 15 50.62 12.63 21.44
N PHE A 16 50.95 13.92 21.56
CA PHE A 16 52.08 14.52 20.83
C PHE A 16 53.44 13.99 21.29
N PHE A 17 53.59 13.62 22.56
CA PHE A 17 54.84 13.11 23.11
C PHE A 17 55.18 11.69 22.61
N GLN A 18 54.17 10.88 22.29
CA GLN A 18 54.33 9.52 21.75
C GLN A 18 54.83 9.50 20.30
N GLY A 19 54.51 10.53 19.50
CA GLY A 19 54.93 10.62 18.10
C GLY A 19 56.43 10.86 17.90
N SER A 20 57.12 11.44 18.91
CA SER A 20 58.56 11.75 18.82
C SER A 20 59.46 10.53 18.99
N PHE A 21 59.03 9.53 19.78
CA PHE A 21 59.82 8.31 20.03
C PHE A 21 59.86 7.35 18.83
N ALA A 22 58.85 7.38 17.93
CA ALA A 22 58.81 6.51 16.76
C ALA A 22 59.82 6.91 15.67
N GLN A 23 60.34 8.14 15.72
CA GLN A 23 61.18 8.70 14.65
C GLN A 23 62.69 8.47 14.89
N GLU A 24 63.11 8.27 16.15
CA GLU A 24 64.51 8.05 16.54
C GLU A 24 65.03 6.65 16.17
N GLU A 25 64.16 5.64 16.15
CA GLU A 25 64.55 4.25 15.91
C GLU A 25 64.93 4.01 14.42
N GLN A 26 64.36 4.80 13.51
CA GLN A 26 64.51 4.60 12.07
C GLN A 26 65.80 5.24 11.49
N GLU A 27 66.41 6.19 12.20
CA GLU A 27 67.63 6.88 11.75
C GLU A 27 68.92 6.07 12.08
N ASN A 28 68.86 5.23 13.13
CA ASN A 28 69.98 4.40 13.60
C ASN A 28 70.00 2.97 13.05
N MET A 29 68.99 2.56 12.29
CA MET A 29 68.93 1.22 11.69
C MET A 29 70.09 0.95 10.71
N SER A 30 70.59 -0.28 10.77
CA SER A 30 71.51 -0.83 9.78
C SER A 30 70.86 -0.89 8.40
N ALA A 31 71.64 -0.76 7.33
CA ALA A 31 71.14 -0.94 5.97
C ALA A 31 70.51 -2.33 5.75
N GLU A 32 70.98 -3.35 6.48
CA GLU A 32 70.44 -4.72 6.42
C GLU A 32 69.11 -4.88 7.17
N GLU A 33 68.88 -4.06 8.21
CA GLU A 33 67.63 -4.02 8.97
C GLU A 33 66.56 -3.21 8.20
N ALA A 34 66.97 -2.10 7.59
CA ALA A 34 66.11 -1.29 6.74
C ALA A 34 65.56 -2.09 5.55
N LEU A 35 66.39 -2.94 4.94
CA LEU A 35 65.98 -3.85 3.85
C LEU A 35 64.98 -4.93 4.27
N LYS A 36 64.78 -5.17 5.57
CA LYS A 36 63.82 -6.16 6.08
C LYS A 36 62.51 -5.56 6.57
N GLN A 37 62.55 -4.35 7.13
CA GLN A 37 61.41 -3.78 7.85
C GLN A 37 60.91 -2.44 7.30
N ALA A 38 61.70 -1.72 6.50
CA ALA A 38 61.28 -0.42 6.01
C ALA A 38 60.41 -0.55 4.74
N ASN A 39 59.56 0.46 4.48
CA ASN A 39 58.85 0.55 3.20
C ASN A 39 59.84 0.67 2.02
N ILE A 40 59.40 0.36 0.80
CA ILE A 40 60.27 0.36 -0.39
C ILE A 40 61.01 1.70 -0.58
N GLU A 41 60.31 2.82 -0.38
CA GLU A 41 60.89 4.17 -0.45
C GLU A 41 62.06 4.35 0.53
N ASN A 42 61.88 3.95 1.79
CA ASN A 42 62.90 4.04 2.82
C ASN A 42 64.02 3.02 2.59
N GLN A 43 63.75 1.86 2.00
CA GLN A 43 64.79 0.91 1.57
C GLN A 43 65.71 1.57 0.53
N PHE A 44 65.15 2.20 -0.51
CA PHE A 44 65.93 2.91 -1.52
C PHE A 44 66.73 4.08 -0.92
N SER A 45 66.08 4.92 -0.12
CA SER A 45 66.70 6.04 0.61
C SER A 45 67.87 5.58 1.48
N THR A 46 67.69 4.50 2.25
CA THR A 46 68.71 4.00 3.18
C THR A 46 69.91 3.40 2.44
N VAL A 47 69.66 2.64 1.36
CA VAL A 47 70.73 2.07 0.53
C VAL A 47 71.58 3.18 -0.12
N ILE A 48 70.97 4.27 -0.58
CA ILE A 48 71.68 5.42 -1.15
C ILE A 48 72.46 6.20 -0.07
N LYS A 49 71.88 6.38 1.12
CA LYS A 49 72.54 7.09 2.22
C LYS A 49 73.74 6.31 2.76
N LYS A 50 73.57 5.01 3.06
CA LYS A 50 74.58 4.15 3.71
C LYS A 50 75.60 3.54 2.73
N SER A 51 75.42 3.71 1.42
CA SER A 51 76.41 3.29 0.42
C SER A 51 77.66 4.18 0.43
N GLY A 52 78.81 3.55 0.20
CA GLY A 52 80.11 4.23 0.14
C GLY A 52 80.16 5.21 -1.03
N ARG A 53 81.05 6.20 -0.98
CA ARG A 53 81.27 7.15 -2.08
C ARG A 53 82.62 6.88 -2.73
N TYR A 54 82.65 6.81 -4.06
CA TYR A 54 83.87 6.77 -4.85
C TYR A 54 83.77 7.82 -5.95
N GLN A 55 84.57 8.88 -5.87
CA GLN A 55 84.46 10.07 -6.72
C GLN A 55 83.01 10.64 -6.67
N GLU A 56 82.35 10.74 -7.83
CA GLU A 56 80.96 11.18 -7.98
C GLU A 56 79.95 10.02 -7.90
N TYR A 57 80.40 8.79 -7.70
CA TYR A 57 79.57 7.59 -7.68
C TYR A 57 79.31 7.05 -6.27
N LYS A 58 78.18 6.36 -6.11
CA LYS A 58 77.85 5.58 -4.91
C LYS A 58 78.18 4.10 -5.11
N VAL A 59 78.98 3.55 -4.22
CA VAL A 59 79.36 2.12 -4.18
C VAL A 59 78.38 1.40 -3.28
N VAL A 60 77.46 0.66 -3.91
CA VAL A 60 76.45 -0.13 -3.22
C VAL A 60 76.88 -1.60 -3.16
N LYS A 61 76.71 -2.25 -2.01
CA LYS A 61 76.94 -3.69 -1.90
C LYS A 61 75.96 -4.43 -2.81
N ARG A 62 76.45 -5.39 -3.59
CA ARG A 62 75.62 -6.19 -4.52
C ARG A 62 74.44 -6.88 -3.81
N VAL A 63 74.68 -7.42 -2.61
CA VAL A 63 73.66 -8.06 -1.76
C VAL A 63 72.49 -7.11 -1.45
N TRP A 64 72.75 -5.82 -1.21
CA TRP A 64 71.70 -4.84 -0.93
C TRP A 64 70.86 -4.54 -2.18
N MET A 65 71.48 -4.49 -3.36
CA MET A 65 70.77 -4.31 -4.63
C MET A 65 69.93 -5.53 -4.99
N ASP A 66 70.46 -6.74 -4.79
CA ASP A 66 69.72 -7.98 -5.03
C ASP A 66 68.51 -8.09 -4.08
N GLN A 67 68.67 -7.74 -2.80
CA GLN A 67 67.56 -7.71 -1.84
C GLN A 67 66.51 -6.64 -2.18
N LEU A 68 66.93 -5.43 -2.55
CA LEU A 68 66.02 -4.36 -3.01
C LEU A 68 65.20 -4.81 -4.23
N LYS A 69 65.84 -5.51 -5.17
CA LYS A 69 65.16 -6.05 -6.34
C LYS A 69 64.12 -7.10 -5.96
N VAL A 70 64.45 -8.03 -5.06
CA VAL A 70 63.49 -9.04 -4.58
C VAL A 70 62.31 -8.36 -3.90
N ASN A 71 62.57 -7.46 -2.95
CA ASN A 71 61.51 -6.78 -2.20
C ASN A 71 60.58 -5.94 -3.09
N THR A 72 61.14 -5.26 -4.09
CA THR A 72 60.34 -4.46 -5.05
C THR A 72 59.48 -5.33 -5.94
N LEU A 73 60.02 -6.45 -6.44
CA LEU A 73 59.25 -7.43 -7.23
C LEU A 73 58.15 -8.10 -6.40
N ASP A 74 58.42 -8.45 -5.15
CA ASP A 74 57.43 -9.03 -4.25
C ASP A 74 56.30 -8.04 -3.94
N THR A 75 56.63 -6.77 -3.73
CA THR A 75 55.63 -5.71 -3.52
C THR A 75 54.77 -5.50 -4.77
N LEU A 76 55.38 -5.48 -5.96
CA LEU A 76 54.67 -5.38 -7.22
C LEU A 76 53.71 -6.57 -7.43
N LYS A 77 54.19 -7.79 -7.16
CA LYS A 77 53.37 -9.00 -7.26
C LYS A 77 52.20 -9.00 -6.26
N SER A 78 52.44 -8.50 -5.04
CA SER A 78 51.38 -8.33 -4.04
C SER A 78 50.33 -7.32 -4.50
N LEU A 79 50.77 -6.21 -5.12
CA LEU A 79 49.87 -5.21 -5.71
C LEU A 79 49.04 -5.78 -6.86
N GLU A 80 49.67 -6.51 -7.79
CA GLU A 80 48.97 -7.19 -8.89
C GLU A 80 47.93 -8.19 -8.37
N ASN A 81 48.28 -9.00 -7.37
CA ASN A 81 47.34 -9.94 -6.74
C ASN A 81 46.18 -9.22 -6.05
N SER A 82 46.45 -8.10 -5.37
CA SER A 82 45.43 -7.29 -4.73
C SER A 82 44.48 -6.65 -5.74
N LEU A 83 45.03 -6.16 -6.86
CA LEU A 83 44.27 -5.60 -7.98
C LEU A 83 43.38 -6.68 -8.62
N ALA A 84 43.93 -7.86 -8.90
CA ALA A 84 43.19 -8.99 -9.44
C ALA A 84 42.04 -9.41 -8.51
N THR A 85 42.31 -9.49 -7.20
CA THR A 85 41.29 -9.81 -6.19
C THR A 85 40.21 -8.73 -6.12
N SER A 86 40.59 -7.44 -6.17
CA SER A 86 39.63 -6.34 -6.15
C SER A 86 38.75 -6.31 -7.41
N ASN A 87 39.33 -6.57 -8.58
CA ASN A 87 38.56 -6.70 -9.83
C ASN A 87 37.58 -7.87 -9.78
N GLN A 88 38.00 -9.02 -9.23
CA GLN A 88 37.09 -10.14 -9.04
C GLN A 88 35.93 -9.77 -8.12
N ARG A 89 36.20 -9.07 -7.01
CA ARG A 89 35.15 -8.59 -6.09
C ARG A 89 34.20 -7.60 -6.76
N ILE A 90 34.70 -6.73 -7.64
CA ILE A 90 33.87 -5.81 -8.42
C ILE A 90 32.95 -6.59 -9.36
N MET A 91 33.48 -7.58 -10.09
CA MET A 91 32.67 -8.43 -10.96
C MET A 91 31.59 -9.20 -10.19
N ASP A 92 31.94 -9.76 -9.02
CA ASP A 92 30.98 -10.47 -8.17
C ASP A 92 29.89 -9.52 -7.63
N GLN A 93 30.26 -8.29 -7.27
CA GLN A 93 29.32 -7.25 -6.84
C GLN A 93 28.39 -6.79 -7.96
N GLU A 94 28.90 -6.58 -9.17
CA GLU A 94 28.09 -6.24 -10.35
C GLU A 94 27.10 -7.36 -10.67
N ALA A 95 27.53 -8.63 -10.62
CA ALA A 95 26.65 -9.78 -10.79
C ALA A 95 25.53 -9.80 -9.73
N LYS A 96 25.87 -9.53 -8.46
CA LYS A 96 24.91 -9.44 -7.36
C LYS A 96 23.92 -8.30 -7.54
N ILE A 97 24.39 -7.13 -8.01
CA ILE A 97 23.53 -5.97 -8.29
C ILE A 97 22.55 -6.30 -9.40
N ASN A 98 23.00 -6.93 -10.49
CA ASN A 98 22.13 -7.35 -11.58
C ASN A 98 21.09 -8.38 -11.12
N GLU A 99 21.49 -9.37 -10.32
CA GLU A 99 20.58 -10.35 -9.69
C GLU A 99 19.51 -9.66 -8.82
N LEU A 100 19.91 -8.72 -7.97
CA LEU A 100 19.02 -7.95 -7.11
C LEU A 100 18.07 -7.06 -7.92
N GLN A 101 18.55 -6.39 -8.96
CA GLN A 101 17.72 -5.58 -9.85
C GLN A 101 16.67 -6.43 -10.58
N GLN A 102 17.06 -7.60 -11.08
CA GLN A 102 16.15 -8.51 -11.75
C GLN A 102 15.09 -9.05 -10.77
N THR A 103 15.50 -9.39 -9.55
CA THR A 103 14.59 -9.84 -8.49
C THR A 103 13.61 -8.74 -8.12
N LEU A 104 14.09 -7.51 -7.92
CA LEU A 104 13.27 -6.35 -7.59
C LEU A 104 12.27 -6.04 -8.71
N SER A 105 12.70 -6.06 -9.98
CA SER A 105 11.82 -5.90 -11.14
C SER A 105 10.72 -6.96 -11.15
N THR A 106 11.09 -8.23 -10.94
CA THR A 106 10.14 -9.35 -10.92
C THR A 106 9.16 -9.23 -9.76
N THR A 107 9.64 -8.89 -8.55
CA THR A 107 8.78 -8.68 -7.38
C THR A 107 7.81 -7.52 -7.59
N ASN A 108 8.25 -6.41 -8.18
CA ASN A 108 7.38 -5.27 -8.47
C ASN A 108 6.32 -5.62 -9.53
N GLN A 109 6.68 -6.37 -10.57
CA GLN A 109 5.73 -6.88 -11.57
C GLN A 109 4.70 -7.81 -10.91
N ASN A 110 5.15 -8.73 -10.06
CA ASN A 110 4.25 -9.61 -9.30
C ASN A 110 3.35 -8.83 -8.35
N LEU A 111 3.86 -7.80 -7.66
CA LEU A 111 3.04 -6.94 -6.80
C LEU A 111 1.98 -6.18 -7.61
N ALA A 112 2.34 -5.65 -8.79
CA ALA A 112 1.38 -5.00 -9.69
C ALA A 112 0.30 -5.99 -10.15
N SER A 113 0.69 -7.18 -10.60
CA SER A 113 -0.23 -8.24 -11.02
C SER A 113 -1.16 -8.69 -9.88
N ILE A 114 -0.64 -8.90 -8.67
CA ILE A 114 -1.44 -9.28 -7.50
C ILE A 114 -2.38 -8.13 -7.09
N THR A 115 -1.93 -6.87 -7.22
CA THR A 115 -2.78 -5.71 -6.92
C THR A 115 -3.93 -5.63 -7.91
N GLU A 116 -3.67 -5.80 -9.20
CA GLU A 116 -4.70 -5.88 -10.23
C GLU A 116 -5.66 -7.06 -10.01
N GLU A 117 -5.14 -8.26 -9.74
CA GLU A 117 -5.98 -9.43 -9.44
C GLU A 117 -6.83 -9.24 -8.19
N LYS A 118 -6.27 -8.67 -7.12
CA LYS A 118 -6.99 -8.45 -5.85
C LYS A 118 -8.08 -7.38 -5.99
N ASP A 119 -7.82 -6.35 -6.79
CA ASP A 119 -8.81 -5.31 -7.05
C ASP A 119 -9.88 -5.77 -8.05
N ASN A 120 -9.61 -6.81 -8.85
CA ASN A 120 -10.57 -7.44 -9.75
C ASN A 120 -11.35 -8.56 -9.06
N MET A 121 -12.67 -8.39 -8.92
CA MET A 121 -13.60 -9.46 -8.57
C MET A 121 -14.40 -9.85 -9.81
N SER A 122 -14.68 -11.15 -9.99
CA SER A 122 -15.56 -11.61 -11.06
C SER A 122 -17.02 -11.56 -10.60
N PHE A 123 -17.87 -10.88 -11.36
CA PHE A 123 -19.33 -10.90 -11.16
C PHE A 123 -19.99 -11.28 -12.49
N LEU A 124 -20.73 -12.38 -12.49
CA LEU A 124 -21.40 -12.94 -13.69
C LEU A 124 -20.42 -13.17 -14.87
N GLY A 125 -19.17 -13.53 -14.57
CA GLY A 125 -18.13 -13.78 -15.59
C GLY A 125 -17.42 -12.53 -16.12
N ILE A 126 -17.82 -11.33 -15.69
CA ILE A 126 -17.16 -10.08 -16.05
C ILE A 126 -16.22 -9.69 -14.89
N ALA A 127 -14.95 -9.42 -15.22
CA ALA A 127 -14.00 -8.87 -14.26
C ALA A 127 -14.36 -7.40 -13.98
N MET A 128 -14.50 -7.07 -12.70
CA MET A 128 -14.86 -5.73 -12.26
C MET A 128 -14.08 -5.33 -11.02
N THR A 129 -13.76 -4.05 -10.89
CA THR A 129 -13.03 -3.57 -9.70
C THR A 129 -13.91 -3.65 -8.45
N LYS A 130 -13.31 -3.84 -7.28
CA LYS A 130 -14.01 -3.88 -5.99
C LYS A 130 -14.86 -2.63 -5.72
N ALA A 131 -14.39 -1.47 -6.18
CA ALA A 131 -15.13 -0.22 -6.11
C ALA A 131 -16.39 -0.26 -7.00
N SER A 132 -16.25 -0.68 -8.26
CA SER A 132 -17.39 -0.84 -9.18
C SER A 132 -18.42 -1.83 -8.65
N TYR A 133 -17.98 -2.93 -8.02
CA TYR A 133 -18.88 -3.92 -7.41
C TYR A 133 -19.68 -3.29 -6.28
N LYS A 134 -19.02 -2.59 -5.36
CA LYS A 134 -19.69 -1.91 -4.26
C LYS A 134 -20.70 -0.88 -4.77
N THR A 135 -20.31 -0.06 -5.76
CA THR A 135 -21.20 0.94 -6.35
C THR A 135 -22.41 0.30 -7.01
N MET A 136 -22.21 -0.76 -7.81
CA MET A 136 -23.30 -1.47 -8.47
C MET A 136 -24.24 -2.13 -7.45
N MET A 137 -23.72 -2.73 -6.38
CA MET A 137 -24.55 -3.31 -5.33
C MET A 137 -25.41 -2.27 -4.62
N TRP A 138 -24.84 -1.12 -4.26
CA TRP A 138 -25.62 -0.04 -3.66
C TRP A 138 -26.64 0.56 -4.63
N ALA A 139 -26.34 0.61 -5.94
CA ALA A 139 -27.31 1.00 -6.96
C ALA A 139 -28.49 0.01 -7.04
N PHE A 140 -28.24 -1.30 -7.01
CA PHE A 140 -29.30 -2.31 -6.94
C PHE A 140 -30.17 -2.14 -5.69
N VAL A 141 -29.55 -1.94 -4.52
CA VAL A 141 -30.29 -1.67 -3.28
C VAL A 141 -31.14 -0.40 -3.40
N ALA A 142 -30.61 0.67 -3.98
CA ALA A 142 -31.34 1.92 -4.17
C ALA A 142 -32.56 1.74 -5.09
N ILE A 143 -32.42 1.02 -6.21
CA ILE A 143 -33.53 0.75 -7.13
C ILE A 143 -34.63 -0.05 -6.42
N ILE A 144 -34.28 -1.09 -5.66
CA ILE A 144 -35.25 -1.89 -4.92
C ILE A 144 -35.97 -1.03 -3.87
N LEU A 145 -35.25 -0.16 -3.16
CA LEU A 145 -35.86 0.76 -2.20
C LEU A 145 -36.84 1.74 -2.86
N VAL A 146 -36.49 2.28 -4.02
CA VAL A 146 -37.38 3.17 -4.80
C VAL A 146 -38.64 2.42 -5.25
N LEU A 147 -38.49 1.21 -5.80
CA LEU A 147 -39.63 0.39 -6.23
C LEU A 147 -40.53 0.01 -5.05
N LEU A 148 -39.95 -0.33 -3.91
CA LEU A 148 -40.69 -0.66 -2.70
C LEU A 148 -41.46 0.56 -2.17
N GLY A 149 -40.81 1.73 -2.13
CA GLY A 149 -41.48 2.99 -1.78
C GLY A 149 -42.64 3.32 -2.73
N PHE A 150 -42.43 3.17 -4.04
CA PHE A 150 -43.47 3.35 -5.04
C PHE A 150 -44.64 2.37 -4.85
N PHE A 151 -44.36 1.10 -4.57
CA PHE A 151 -45.37 0.08 -4.33
C PHE A 151 -46.20 0.39 -3.08
N ILE A 152 -45.56 0.78 -1.98
CA ILE A 152 -46.25 1.19 -0.75
C ILE A 152 -47.16 2.39 -1.02
N PHE A 153 -46.66 3.41 -1.74
CA PHE A 153 -47.45 4.59 -2.08
C PHE A 153 -48.70 4.22 -2.90
N LYS A 154 -48.52 3.42 -3.97
CA LYS A 154 -49.62 2.94 -4.81
C LYS A 154 -50.61 2.08 -4.03
N TYR A 155 -50.12 1.19 -3.17
CA TYR A 155 -50.95 0.33 -2.32
C TYR A 155 -51.81 1.16 -1.36
N LYS A 156 -51.24 2.15 -0.67
CA LYS A 156 -52.00 3.02 0.24
C LYS A 156 -53.11 3.78 -0.47
N ASN A 157 -52.83 4.33 -1.66
CA ASN A 157 -53.82 5.04 -2.45
C ASN A 157 -54.97 4.11 -2.92
N SER A 158 -54.62 2.93 -3.43
CA SER A 158 -55.60 1.95 -3.88
C SER A 158 -56.47 1.42 -2.73
N ASN A 159 -55.86 1.19 -1.57
CA ASN A 159 -56.57 0.71 -0.39
C ASN A 159 -57.55 1.76 0.15
N ALA A 160 -57.19 3.05 0.14
CA ALA A 160 -58.09 4.14 0.54
C ALA A 160 -59.33 4.21 -0.35
N VAL A 161 -59.15 4.17 -1.68
CA VAL A 161 -60.26 4.15 -2.65
C VAL A 161 -61.14 2.91 -2.47
N THR A 162 -60.53 1.75 -2.23
CA THR A 162 -61.28 0.50 -2.01
C THR A 162 -62.11 0.55 -0.73
N LEU A 163 -61.58 1.17 0.34
CA LEU A 163 -62.30 1.35 1.59
C LEU A 163 -63.49 2.31 1.41
N GLU A 164 -63.29 3.41 0.69
CA GLU A 164 -64.34 4.37 0.38
C GLU A 164 -65.44 3.75 -0.50
N ALA A 165 -65.07 3.01 -1.55
CA ALA A 165 -66.02 2.32 -2.40
C ALA A 165 -66.87 1.30 -1.63
N LYS A 166 -66.25 0.54 -0.71
CA LYS A 166 -66.98 -0.38 0.20
C LYS A 166 -67.94 0.36 1.12
N LYS A 167 -67.54 1.53 1.64
CA LYS A 167 -68.40 2.36 2.47
C LYS A 167 -69.61 2.88 1.69
N ASN A 168 -69.37 3.45 0.51
CA ASN A 168 -70.42 3.99 -0.36
C ASN A 168 -71.40 2.89 -0.81
N LEU A 169 -70.89 1.68 -1.08
CA LEU A 169 -71.73 0.52 -1.38
C LEU A 169 -72.65 0.18 -0.20
N ALA A 170 -72.12 0.11 1.01
CA ALA A 170 -72.90 -0.20 2.22
C ALA A 170 -73.97 0.89 2.51
N GLU A 171 -73.63 2.17 2.31
CA GLU A 171 -74.58 3.28 2.44
C GLU A 171 -75.70 3.17 1.38
N THR A 172 -75.34 2.91 0.12
CA THR A 172 -76.31 2.76 -0.99
C THR A 172 -77.23 1.55 -0.78
N GLU A 173 -76.70 0.41 -0.33
CA GLU A 173 -77.50 -0.78 0.00
C GLU A 173 -78.49 -0.48 1.12
N THR A 174 -78.07 0.25 2.15
CA THR A 174 -78.94 0.65 3.26
C THR A 174 -80.05 1.59 2.77
N GLU A 175 -79.71 2.60 1.98
CA GLU A 175 -80.69 3.52 1.38
C GLU A 175 -81.66 2.80 0.43
N PHE A 176 -81.17 1.83 -0.33
CA PHE A 176 -81.99 1.03 -1.24
C PHE A 176 -83.00 0.16 -0.48
N GLU A 177 -82.56 -0.53 0.59
CA GLU A 177 -83.46 -1.30 1.45
C GLU A 177 -84.50 -0.40 2.15
N ASP A 178 -84.10 0.78 2.62
CA ASP A 178 -85.03 1.76 3.19
C ASP A 178 -86.01 2.32 2.14
N HIS A 179 -85.55 2.56 0.92
CA HIS A 179 -86.43 2.95 -0.18
C HIS A 179 -87.41 1.83 -0.54
N ARG A 180 -86.93 0.59 -0.63
CA ARG A 180 -87.74 -0.61 -0.88
C ARG A 180 -88.81 -0.80 0.19
N ARG A 181 -88.44 -0.66 1.46
CA ARG A 181 -89.39 -0.71 2.58
C ARG A 181 -90.46 0.38 2.47
N ARG A 182 -90.06 1.63 2.22
CA ARG A 182 -91.00 2.76 2.04
C ARG A 182 -91.90 2.57 0.82
N ALA A 183 -91.39 2.01 -0.28
CA ALA A 183 -92.18 1.69 -1.46
C ALA A 183 -93.26 0.63 -1.15
N LEU A 184 -92.87 -0.47 -0.50
CA LEU A 184 -93.81 -1.51 -0.06
C LEU A 184 -94.88 -0.96 0.90
N GLU A 185 -94.49 -0.13 1.88
CA GLU A 185 -95.45 0.51 2.79
C GLU A 185 -96.43 1.43 2.05
N ARG A 186 -95.97 2.15 1.01
CA ARG A 186 -96.84 2.99 0.16
C ARG A 186 -97.82 2.12 -0.63
N GLU A 187 -97.34 1.07 -1.29
CA GLU A 187 -98.20 0.15 -2.05
C GLU A 187 -99.24 -0.51 -1.14
N GLN A 188 -98.84 -1.00 0.04
CA GLN A 188 -99.76 -1.57 1.01
C GLN A 188 -100.82 -0.56 1.47
N LYS A 189 -100.43 0.70 1.73
CA LYS A 189 -101.39 1.76 2.08
C LYS A 189 -102.34 2.08 0.93
N VAL A 190 -101.85 2.14 -0.31
CA VAL A 190 -102.68 2.38 -1.50
C VAL A 190 -103.67 1.24 -1.71
N MET A 191 -103.24 -0.01 -1.61
CA MET A 191 -104.11 -1.18 -1.73
C MET A 191 -105.19 -1.20 -0.64
N ARG A 192 -104.85 -0.88 0.61
CA ARG A 192 -105.83 -0.75 1.69
C ARG A 192 -106.87 0.33 1.37
N LYS A 193 -106.43 1.53 0.96
CA LYS A 193 -107.34 2.62 0.55
C LYS A 193 -108.24 2.24 -0.62
N LEU A 194 -107.70 1.56 -1.64
CA LEU A 194 -108.47 1.08 -2.79
C LEU A 194 -109.54 0.10 -2.36
N GLN A 195 -109.20 -0.85 -1.47
CA GLN A 195 -110.15 -1.83 -0.97
C GLN A 195 -111.24 -1.19 -0.10
N ASP A 196 -110.88 -0.19 0.71
CA ASP A 196 -111.84 0.62 1.46
C ASP A 196 -112.81 1.36 0.52
N GLU A 197 -112.32 1.93 -0.59
CA GLU A 197 -113.15 2.63 -1.57
C GLU A 197 -114.08 1.67 -2.34
N ILE A 198 -113.60 0.48 -2.73
CA ILE A 198 -114.43 -0.58 -3.34
C ILE A 198 -115.53 -1.04 -2.36
N ASN A 199 -115.19 -1.27 -1.10
CA ASN A 199 -116.15 -1.68 -0.08
C ASN A 199 -117.21 -0.59 0.17
N LYS A 200 -116.80 0.68 0.12
CA LYS A 200 -117.70 1.84 0.23
C LYS A 200 -118.66 1.91 -0.97
N GLN A 201 -118.17 1.77 -2.20
CA GLN A 201 -119.01 1.74 -3.41
C GLN A 201 -120.00 0.56 -3.43
N ARG A 202 -119.60 -0.65 -3.02
CA ARG A 202 -120.50 -1.81 -2.91
C ARG A 202 -121.64 -1.58 -1.90
N LYS A 203 -121.39 -0.83 -0.82
CA LYS A 203 -122.44 -0.45 0.14
C LYS A 203 -123.40 0.60 -0.41
N THR A 204 -122.94 1.49 -1.30
CA THR A 204 -123.78 2.55 -1.90
C THR A 204 -124.58 2.06 -3.11
N GLY A 205 -124.07 1.09 -3.89
CA GLY A 205 -124.77 0.49 -5.03
C GLY A 205 -125.76 -0.62 -4.69
N ALA A 206 -125.98 -0.93 -3.41
CA ALA A 206 -126.91 -1.96 -2.92
C ALA A 206 -128.25 -1.36 -2.41
N LYS A 207 -128.72 -0.26 -3.02
CA LYS A 207 -130.05 0.32 -2.80
C LYS A 207 -130.89 0.22 -4.06
#